data_AF-A0A137Q0F4-F1
#
_entry.id   AF-A0A137Q0F4-F1
#
_cell.length_a   1.000
_cell.length_b   1.000
_cell.length_c   1.000
_cell.angle_alpha   90.00
_cell.angle_beta   90.00
_cell.angle_gamma   90.00
#
_symmetry.space_group_name_H-M   'P 1'
#
loop_
_entity.id
_entity.type
_entity.pdbx_description
1 polymer ?
#
loop_
_entity_poly.entity_id
_entity_poly.type
_entity_poly.pdbx_seq_one_letter_code
_entity_poly.pdbx_strand_id
1 'polypeptide(L)'
;MNFRTTALSCLTRVQAGLSHTELVHIPHSLWPFPHRYSASVPLNNDLQRPLRISILDASFNPPTLAHLALINASRPSDSSTSIDAEESDYDARLLLLSVKNVDKTLKSTDATYVQRLEMMHHLTQYIHCKSSPSAPVPSASPAPDQIANMAIGIINEPTFVGKSTVLLAFLQNRVTEFSTSLFPNSSATTSNTAHDVHFELSFNVGMDTLERLVAPRYYASEEAMTASLRHFLSPLEENSLVICARRNLTSSPSSSTAVKVGDGTTADADANDALKPAREFIETGRIKLIDIGADESTYSSTAVRTMAKKLGLDEDGRKAWGRFVVPSIEDYIVSEGLYVE
;
A
#
# COMPACT_ATOMS: atom_id res chain seq x y z
N MET A 1 6.67 10.41 22.03
CA MET A 1 7.45 11.36 21.19
C MET A 1 6.49 12.03 20.22
N ASN A 2 6.75 13.29 19.84
CA ASN A 2 5.97 13.97 18.79
C ASN A 2 6.24 13.28 17.44
N PHE A 3 5.18 12.98 16.66
CA PHE A 3 5.28 12.32 15.36
C PHE A 3 6.28 13.01 14.42
N ARG A 4 6.25 14.35 14.37
CA ARG A 4 7.16 15.15 13.51
C ARG A 4 8.63 14.89 13.83
N THR A 5 8.98 14.78 15.11
CA THR A 5 10.36 14.51 15.54
C THR A 5 10.82 13.11 15.11
N THR A 6 9.96 12.10 15.28
CA THR A 6 10.25 10.74 14.81
C THR A 6 10.40 10.69 13.29
N ALA A 7 9.46 11.31 12.56
CA ALA A 7 9.48 11.40 11.10
C ALA A 7 10.77 12.05 10.58
N LEU A 8 11.20 13.16 11.19
CA LEU A 8 12.45 13.83 10.82
C LEU A 8 13.66 12.93 11.06
N SER A 9 13.75 12.29 12.23
CA SER A 9 14.85 11.37 12.56
C SER A 9 14.95 10.21 11.57
N CYS A 10 13.83 9.53 11.29
CA CYS A 10 13.78 8.44 10.32
C CYS A 10 14.17 8.92 8.92
N LEU A 11 13.64 10.06 8.48
CA LEU A 11 13.97 10.66 7.18
C LEU A 11 15.46 10.96 7.05
N THR A 12 16.07 11.58 8.07
CA THR A 12 17.51 11.87 8.07
C THR A 12 18.35 10.60 7.97
N ARG A 13 18.01 9.54 8.72
CA ARG A 13 18.72 8.26 8.66
C ARG A 13 18.63 7.64 7.26
N VAL A 14 17.45 7.64 6.67
CA VAL A 14 17.22 7.06 5.34
C VAL A 14 17.91 7.86 4.22
N GLN A 15 17.87 9.20 4.30
CA GLN A 15 18.56 10.07 3.33
C GLN A 15 20.09 10.00 3.45
N ALA A 16 20.61 9.86 4.67
CA ALA A 16 22.04 9.69 4.94
C ALA A 16 22.55 8.27 4.61
N GLY A 17 21.67 7.34 4.21
CA GLY A 17 22.03 5.95 3.93
C GLY A 17 22.37 5.13 5.18
N LEU A 18 21.98 5.59 6.37
CA LEU A 18 22.17 4.86 7.63
C LEU A 18 21.18 3.69 7.78
N SER A 19 20.05 3.77 7.08
CA SER A 19 19.05 2.72 6.98
C SER A 19 18.42 2.75 5.58
N HIS A 20 18.06 1.58 5.04
CA HIS A 20 17.30 1.51 3.78
C HIS A 20 15.80 1.73 4.00
N THR A 21 15.28 1.29 5.15
CA THR A 21 13.87 1.39 5.54
C THR A 21 13.76 1.76 7.01
N GLU A 22 12.78 2.59 7.36
CA GLU A 22 12.44 2.96 8.73
C GLU A 22 10.92 2.97 8.92
N LEU A 23 10.44 2.60 10.11
CA LEU A 23 9.03 2.75 10.49
C LEU A 23 8.86 4.04 11.29
N VAL A 24 8.11 4.98 10.72
CA VAL A 24 7.83 6.29 11.32
C VAL A 24 6.74 6.20 12.38
N HIS A 25 5.75 5.35 12.13
CA HIS A 25 4.67 5.06 13.05
C HIS A 25 4.30 3.58 12.98
N ILE A 26 4.09 2.98 14.15
CA ILE A 26 3.58 1.63 14.32
C ILE A 26 2.39 1.66 15.28
N PRO A 27 1.37 0.82 15.07
CA PRO A 27 0.19 0.78 15.94
C PRO A 27 0.52 0.15 17.30
N HIS A 28 1.45 -0.80 17.33
CA HIS A 28 1.97 -1.44 18.55
C HIS A 28 3.38 -2.01 18.31
N SER A 29 4.07 -2.39 19.39
CA SER A 29 5.47 -2.84 19.34
C SER A 29 5.68 -4.10 18.50
N LEU A 30 4.72 -5.02 18.51
CA LEU A 30 4.76 -6.30 17.79
C LEU A 30 4.35 -6.23 16.31
N TRP A 31 4.08 -5.05 15.74
CA TRP A 31 3.81 -4.92 14.31
C TRP A 31 4.95 -5.60 13.52
N PRO A 32 4.70 -6.43 12.49
CA PRO A 32 3.43 -6.58 11.74
C PRO A 32 2.45 -7.64 12.25
N PHE A 33 2.65 -8.27 13.40
CA PHE A 33 1.70 -9.28 13.88
C PHE A 33 0.35 -8.65 14.25
N PRO A 34 -0.79 -9.28 13.95
CA PRO A 34 -2.11 -8.86 14.43
C PRO A 34 -2.19 -8.77 15.96
N HIS A 35 -3.05 -7.90 16.48
CA HIS A 35 -3.26 -7.71 17.94
C HIS A 35 -3.61 -9.00 18.70
N ARG A 36 -4.21 -9.99 18.03
CA ARG A 36 -4.54 -11.32 18.62
C ARG A 36 -3.30 -12.11 19.06
N TYR A 37 -2.12 -11.80 18.52
CA TYR A 37 -0.86 -12.36 18.99
C TYR A 37 -0.45 -11.66 20.29
N SER A 38 -1.12 -12.03 21.39
CA SER A 38 -0.68 -11.69 22.74
C SER A 38 0.65 -12.39 23.02
N ALA A 39 1.55 -11.74 23.77
CA ALA A 39 2.86 -12.25 24.17
C ALA A 39 2.82 -13.60 24.93
N SER A 40 1.63 -14.11 25.25
CA SER A 40 1.37 -15.38 25.92
C SER A 40 1.12 -16.58 24.99
N VAL A 41 0.95 -16.38 23.67
CA VAL A 41 0.71 -17.49 22.72
C VAL A 41 2.01 -17.83 21.98
N PRO A 42 2.54 -19.06 22.07
CA PRO A 42 3.71 -19.47 21.30
C PRO A 42 3.42 -19.33 19.79
N LEU A 43 4.31 -18.64 19.07
CA LEU A 43 4.22 -18.40 17.61
C LEU A 43 4.12 -19.71 16.77
N ASN A 44 4.40 -20.86 17.38
CA ASN A 44 4.69 -22.12 16.70
C ASN A 44 3.49 -22.84 16.08
N ASN A 45 2.23 -22.53 16.44
CA ASN A 45 1.06 -23.26 15.93
C ASN A 45 0.16 -22.46 14.97
N ASP A 46 0.23 -21.12 14.95
CA ASP A 46 -0.73 -20.27 14.22
C ASP A 46 -0.19 -19.69 12.89
N LEU A 47 1.10 -19.86 12.57
CA LEU A 47 1.68 -19.35 11.32
C LEU A 47 1.79 -20.44 10.25
N GLN A 48 0.74 -21.27 10.09
CA GLN A 48 0.66 -22.21 8.96
C GLN A 48 0.50 -21.51 7.60
N ARG A 49 0.21 -20.21 7.60
CA ARG A 49 0.13 -19.36 6.40
C ARG A 49 1.09 -18.17 6.52
N PRO A 50 1.58 -17.64 5.39
CA PRO A 50 2.40 -16.43 5.41
C PRO A 50 1.65 -15.27 6.05
N LEU A 51 2.40 -14.39 6.71
CA LEU A 51 1.90 -13.11 7.22
C LEU A 51 1.63 -12.18 6.03
N ARG A 52 0.38 -11.81 5.84
CA ARG A 52 -0.09 -11.04 4.68
C ARG A 52 -0.05 -9.56 4.98
N ILE A 53 0.76 -8.81 4.25
CA ILE A 53 0.93 -7.37 4.46
C ILE A 53 0.49 -6.63 3.21
N SER A 54 -0.51 -5.76 3.33
CA SER A 54 -0.87 -4.82 2.27
C SER A 54 0.03 -3.60 2.33
N ILE A 55 0.59 -3.22 1.19
CA ILE A 55 1.51 -2.09 1.04
C ILE A 55 0.89 -1.11 0.06
N LEU A 56 0.64 0.12 0.49
CA LEU A 56 0.36 1.23 -0.41
C LEU A 56 1.60 2.12 -0.54
N ASP A 57 2.32 1.96 -1.64
CA ASP A 57 3.45 2.81 -2.02
C ASP A 57 2.99 3.93 -2.96
N ALA A 58 2.99 5.16 -2.46
CA ALA A 58 2.56 6.33 -3.20
C ALA A 58 3.33 7.59 -2.79
N SER A 59 3.21 8.66 -3.59
CA SER A 59 3.85 9.93 -3.24
C SER A 59 3.13 10.72 -2.17
N PHE A 60 1.86 10.38 -1.86
CA PHE A 60 1.05 10.99 -0.80
C PHE A 60 1.13 12.52 -0.75
N ASN A 61 0.95 13.19 -1.90
CA ASN A 61 1.18 14.64 -2.04
C ASN A 61 -0.03 15.38 -2.64
N PRO A 62 -1.18 15.45 -1.96
CA PRO A 62 -1.48 14.82 -0.67
C PRO A 62 -2.07 13.41 -0.82
N PRO A 63 -2.24 12.62 0.26
CA PRO A 63 -3.15 11.48 0.25
C PRO A 63 -4.57 11.92 -0.12
N THR A 64 -5.29 11.07 -0.84
CA THR A 64 -6.66 11.32 -1.35
C THR A 64 -7.59 10.19 -0.95
N LEU A 65 -8.89 10.36 -1.17
CA LEU A 65 -9.88 9.30 -0.97
C LEU A 65 -9.63 8.07 -1.86
N ALA A 66 -8.96 8.21 -3.01
CA ALA A 66 -8.49 7.05 -3.78
C ALA A 66 -7.46 6.21 -3.01
N HIS A 67 -6.54 6.88 -2.31
CA HIS A 67 -5.57 6.19 -1.46
C HIS A 67 -6.29 5.51 -0.29
N LEU A 68 -7.26 6.19 0.33
CA LEU A 68 -8.11 5.59 1.37
C LEU A 68 -8.81 4.32 0.88
N ALA A 69 -9.41 4.36 -0.31
CA ALA A 69 -10.08 3.21 -0.91
C ALA A 69 -9.11 2.05 -1.17
N LEU A 70 -7.91 2.34 -1.71
CA LEU A 70 -6.85 1.35 -1.92
C LEU A 70 -6.35 0.71 -0.61
N ILE A 71 -6.27 1.46 0.49
CA ILE A 71 -5.83 0.96 1.80
C ILE A 71 -6.90 0.06 2.43
N ASN A 72 -8.17 0.43 2.24
CA ASN A 72 -9.31 -0.29 2.80
C ASN A 72 -9.76 -1.47 1.93
N ALA A 73 -9.22 -1.61 0.71
CA ALA A 73 -9.51 -2.74 -0.15
C ALA A 73 -9.14 -4.05 0.53
N SER A 74 -10.11 -4.95 0.65
CA SER A 74 -9.88 -6.30 1.14
C SER A 74 -9.01 -7.09 0.18
N ARG A 75 -8.26 -8.06 0.71
CA ARG A 75 -7.53 -9.02 -0.12
C ARG A 75 -8.51 -9.73 -1.08
N PRO A 76 -8.26 -9.74 -2.41
CA PRO A 76 -9.16 -10.42 -3.32
C PRO A 76 -9.13 -11.93 -3.08
N SER A 77 -10.31 -12.52 -2.85
CA SER A 77 -10.47 -13.96 -2.61
C SER A 77 -10.11 -14.77 -3.85
N ASP A 78 -9.42 -15.89 -3.65
CA ASP A 78 -9.25 -16.93 -4.66
C ASP A 78 -10.49 -17.84 -4.59
N SER A 79 -11.48 -17.56 -5.44
CA SER A 79 -12.74 -18.28 -5.43
C SER A 79 -12.56 -19.73 -5.89
N SER A 80 -12.30 -20.65 -4.95
CA SER A 80 -12.53 -22.10 -5.15
C SER A 80 -12.87 -22.91 -3.89
N THR A 81 -12.85 -22.35 -2.67
CA THR A 81 -13.28 -23.09 -1.46
C THR A 81 -14.09 -22.18 -0.53
N SER A 82 -15.40 -22.41 -0.52
CA SER A 82 -16.44 -21.57 0.09
C SER A 82 -16.64 -21.77 1.60
N ILE A 83 -15.58 -22.03 2.38
CA ILE A 83 -15.74 -22.39 3.80
C ILE A 83 -15.26 -21.30 4.78
N ASP A 84 -14.24 -20.48 4.48
CA ASP A 84 -13.66 -19.54 5.47
C ASP A 84 -13.48 -18.10 4.94
N ALA A 85 -14.54 -17.49 4.41
CA ALA A 85 -14.48 -16.14 3.82
C ALA A 85 -14.08 -15.03 4.82
N GLU A 86 -14.32 -15.22 6.13
CA GLU A 86 -14.03 -14.21 7.15
C GLU A 86 -12.58 -14.21 7.67
N GLU A 87 -11.77 -15.22 7.37
CA GLU A 87 -10.42 -15.40 7.93
C GLU A 87 -9.28 -14.92 7.00
N SER A 88 -9.61 -14.25 5.90
CA SER A 88 -8.75 -14.20 4.70
C SER A 88 -8.16 -12.85 4.29
N ASP A 89 -8.41 -11.77 5.03
CA ASP A 89 -7.87 -10.43 4.72
C ASP A 89 -6.40 -10.27 5.16
N TYR A 90 -5.85 -9.05 5.04
CA TYR A 90 -4.49 -8.72 5.45
C TYR A 90 -4.30 -8.71 6.97
N ASP A 91 -3.17 -9.26 7.41
CA ASP A 91 -2.76 -9.25 8.82
C ASP A 91 -2.26 -7.86 9.26
N ALA A 92 -1.61 -7.13 8.35
CA ALA A 92 -1.12 -5.77 8.57
C ALA A 92 -1.18 -4.92 7.31
N ARG A 93 -1.14 -3.60 7.51
CA ARG A 93 -1.10 -2.60 6.43
C ARG A 93 0.10 -1.67 6.61
N LEU A 94 0.70 -1.25 5.50
CA LEU A 94 1.84 -0.34 5.46
C LEU A 94 1.60 0.76 4.44
N LEU A 95 1.55 2.01 4.91
CA LEU A 95 1.67 3.18 4.05
C LEU A 95 3.16 3.47 3.84
N LEU A 96 3.63 3.40 2.60
CA LEU A 96 5.05 3.49 2.29
C LEU A 96 5.37 4.73 1.47
N LEU A 97 6.29 5.55 1.97
CA LEU A 97 6.80 6.70 1.23
C LEU A 97 8.23 6.43 0.74
N SER A 98 8.42 6.34 -0.58
CA SER A 98 9.78 6.29 -1.13
C SER A 98 10.42 7.68 -1.26
N VAL A 99 11.63 7.85 -0.70
CA VAL A 99 12.39 9.11 -0.82
C VAL A 99 13.08 9.28 -2.17
N LYS A 100 13.38 8.18 -2.86
CA LYS A 100 13.92 8.20 -4.22
C LYS A 100 12.93 7.52 -5.14
N ASN A 101 12.34 8.28 -6.06
CA ASN A 101 11.62 7.72 -7.19
C ASN A 101 12.39 8.14 -8.45
N VAL A 102 12.66 7.18 -9.33
CA VAL A 102 13.45 7.38 -10.56
C VAL A 102 12.95 8.56 -11.40
N ASP A 103 11.63 8.81 -11.38
CA ASP A 103 10.97 9.76 -12.28
C ASP A 103 10.52 11.08 -11.64
N LYS A 104 10.72 11.29 -10.33
CA LYS A 104 10.08 12.41 -9.62
C LYS A 104 11.08 13.25 -8.84
N THR A 105 11.33 14.46 -9.34
CA THR A 105 11.93 15.56 -8.58
C THR A 105 10.84 16.34 -7.84
N LEU A 106 11.11 16.72 -6.59
CA LEU A 106 10.21 17.57 -5.80
C LEU A 106 10.14 18.96 -6.42
N LYS A 107 8.92 19.46 -6.65
CA LYS A 107 8.71 20.87 -7.01
C LYS A 107 8.74 21.72 -5.74
N SER A 108 9.07 23.01 -5.87
CA SER A 108 9.03 23.95 -4.73
C SER A 108 7.64 24.04 -4.08
N THR A 109 6.60 23.83 -4.89
CA THR A 109 5.19 23.86 -4.47
C THR A 109 4.71 22.54 -3.88
N ASP A 110 5.54 21.49 -3.88
CA ASP A 110 5.16 20.19 -3.31
C ASP A 110 5.32 20.19 -1.80
N ALA A 111 4.46 19.44 -1.10
CA ALA A 111 4.66 19.20 0.33
C ALA A 111 5.99 18.47 0.55
N THR A 112 6.69 18.85 1.61
CA THR A 112 7.94 18.19 2.05
C THR A 112 7.68 16.74 2.44
N TYR A 113 8.73 15.90 2.51
CA TYR A 113 8.57 14.52 2.97
C TYR A 113 7.94 14.43 4.37
N VAL A 114 8.34 15.32 5.29
CA VAL A 114 7.78 15.35 6.65
C VAL A 114 6.29 15.70 6.62
N GLN A 115 5.89 16.72 5.86
CA GLN A 115 4.47 17.08 5.72
C GLN A 115 3.64 15.96 5.08
N ARG A 116 4.21 15.20 4.13
CA ARG A 116 3.55 14.02 3.56
C ARG A 116 3.36 12.92 4.60
N LEU A 117 4.37 12.65 5.41
CA LEU A 117 4.27 11.70 6.53
C LEU A 117 3.22 12.16 7.55
N GLU A 118 3.13 13.46 7.85
CA GLU A 118 2.11 14.02 8.74
C GLU A 118 0.69 13.82 8.17
N MET A 119 0.49 14.09 6.87
CA MET A 119 -0.78 13.80 6.20
C MET A 119 -1.10 12.30 6.15
N MET A 120 -0.09 11.42 5.98
CA MET A 120 -0.28 9.97 6.08
C MET A 120 -0.73 9.58 7.49
N HIS A 121 -0.20 10.22 8.54
CA HIS A 121 -0.63 9.98 9.92
C HIS A 121 -2.07 10.46 10.18
N HIS A 122 -2.46 11.60 9.63
CA HIS A 122 -3.86 12.03 9.66
C HIS A 122 -4.80 11.04 8.95
N LEU A 123 -4.33 10.41 7.86
CA LEU A 123 -5.09 9.34 7.19
C LEU A 123 -5.26 8.11 8.08
N THR A 124 -4.19 7.65 8.75
CA THR A 124 -4.27 6.49 9.65
C THR A 124 -5.20 6.75 10.83
N GLN A 125 -5.15 7.96 11.40
CA GLN A 125 -6.04 8.39 12.49
C GLN A 125 -7.51 8.42 12.04
N TYR A 126 -7.78 8.98 10.86
CA TYR A 126 -9.13 9.04 10.30
C TYR A 126 -9.73 7.64 10.10
N ILE A 127 -8.93 6.71 9.58
CA ILE A 127 -9.30 5.31 9.41
C ILE A 127 -9.64 4.69 10.78
N HIS A 128 -8.78 4.87 11.78
CA HIS A 128 -9.01 4.35 13.13
C HIS A 128 -10.29 4.90 13.77
N CYS A 129 -10.56 6.20 13.64
CA CYS A 129 -11.78 6.82 14.17
C CYS A 129 -13.05 6.29 13.51
N LYS A 130 -13.03 6.02 12.20
CA LYS A 130 -14.19 5.47 11.47
C LYS A 130 -14.47 4.01 11.80
N SER A 131 -13.46 3.24 12.19
CA SER A 131 -13.60 1.84 12.58
C SER A 131 -14.10 1.63 14.01
N SER A 132 -14.29 2.70 14.80
CA SER A 132 -14.77 2.61 16.19
C SER A 132 -16.31 2.32 16.26
N PRO A 133 -16.80 1.46 17.17
CA PRO A 133 -18.08 0.73 17.03
C PRO A 133 -19.39 1.51 17.26
N SER A 134 -19.44 2.81 17.01
CA SER A 134 -20.66 3.62 17.23
C SER A 134 -21.62 3.68 16.03
N ALA A 135 -21.37 2.94 14.94
CA ALA A 135 -22.28 2.84 13.79
C ALA A 135 -22.56 1.37 13.43
N PRO A 136 -23.83 0.98 13.18
CA PRO A 136 -24.15 -0.34 12.64
C PRO A 136 -23.72 -0.37 11.16
N VAL A 137 -22.70 -1.14 10.81
CA VAL A 137 -22.21 -1.28 9.43
C VAL A 137 -22.53 -2.67 8.86
N PRO A 138 -22.97 -2.79 7.59
CA PRO A 138 -23.30 -4.06 6.94
C PRO A 138 -22.06 -4.92 6.65
N SER A 139 -22.32 -6.23 6.56
CA SER A 139 -21.43 -7.39 6.65
C SER A 139 -20.36 -7.61 5.55
N ALA A 140 -19.72 -6.54 5.04
CA ALA A 140 -18.67 -6.65 4.02
C ALA A 140 -17.37 -5.89 4.35
N SER A 141 -17.26 -5.31 5.55
CA SER A 141 -16.09 -4.51 5.99
C SER A 141 -15.15 -5.36 6.85
N PRO A 142 -13.82 -5.23 6.71
CA PRO A 142 -12.88 -5.95 7.56
C PRO A 142 -13.06 -5.61 9.03
N ALA A 143 -12.75 -6.57 9.92
CA ALA A 143 -12.87 -6.36 11.36
C ALA A 143 -12.05 -5.13 11.82
N PRO A 144 -12.58 -4.31 12.75
CA PRO A 144 -11.94 -3.07 13.21
C PRO A 144 -10.46 -3.23 13.62
N ASP A 145 -10.11 -4.36 14.23
CA ASP A 145 -8.77 -4.65 14.74
C ASP A 145 -7.71 -4.87 13.65
N GLN A 146 -8.12 -5.29 12.44
CA GLN A 146 -7.20 -5.54 11.31
C GLN A 146 -6.87 -4.26 10.53
N ILE A 147 -7.86 -3.37 10.39
CA ILE A 147 -7.64 -2.03 9.82
C ILE A 147 -6.76 -1.18 10.77
N ALA A 148 -6.92 -1.36 12.08
CA ALA A 148 -6.09 -0.69 13.09
C ALA A 148 -4.62 -1.15 13.09
N ASN A 149 -4.27 -2.28 12.45
CA ASN A 149 -2.90 -2.78 12.36
C ASN A 149 -2.08 -2.12 11.22
N MET A 150 -2.08 -0.79 11.19
CA MET A 150 -1.50 0.01 10.11
C MET A 150 -0.26 0.79 10.56
N ALA A 151 0.85 0.60 9.84
CA ALA A 151 2.09 1.33 10.04
C ALA A 151 2.36 2.35 8.92
N ILE A 152 3.23 3.30 9.21
CA ILE A 152 3.79 4.24 8.23
C ILE A 152 5.29 3.99 8.13
N GLY A 153 5.75 3.70 6.93
CA GLY A 153 7.16 3.45 6.63
C GLY A 153 7.72 4.45 5.62
N ILE A 154 9.04 4.58 5.66
CA ILE A 154 9.82 5.32 4.67
C ILE A 154 10.92 4.42 4.13
N ILE A 155 11.17 4.47 2.82
CA ILE A 155 12.14 3.61 2.14
C ILE A 155 13.00 4.41 1.16
N ASN A 156 14.26 4.01 1.02
CA ASN A 156 15.21 4.50 0.04
C ASN A 156 15.56 3.38 -0.95
N GLU A 157 14.59 3.02 -1.78
CA GLU A 157 14.74 2.07 -2.87
C GLU A 157 14.00 2.60 -4.10
N PRO A 158 14.70 2.89 -5.21
CA PRO A 158 14.10 3.52 -6.38
C PRO A 158 13.22 2.60 -7.21
N THR A 159 13.49 1.29 -7.23
CA THR A 159 12.78 0.34 -8.09
C THR A 159 11.59 -0.27 -7.35
N PHE A 160 10.54 -0.64 -8.09
CA PHE A 160 9.37 -1.27 -7.46
C PHE A 160 9.70 -2.68 -6.95
N VAL A 161 10.37 -3.49 -7.77
CA VAL A 161 10.81 -4.83 -7.39
C VAL A 161 11.80 -4.78 -6.22
N GLY A 162 12.79 -3.89 -6.24
CA GLY A 162 13.76 -3.78 -5.15
C GLY A 162 13.14 -3.43 -3.80
N LYS A 163 12.01 -2.69 -3.78
CA LYS A 163 11.30 -2.37 -2.53
C LYS A 163 10.83 -3.64 -1.83
N SER A 164 10.38 -4.64 -2.59
CA SER A 164 9.99 -5.95 -2.02
C SER A 164 11.16 -6.63 -1.33
N THR A 165 12.29 -6.77 -2.01
CA THR A 165 13.52 -7.36 -1.44
C THR A 165 13.93 -6.65 -0.14
N VAL A 166 13.98 -5.32 -0.16
CA VAL A 166 14.39 -4.51 1.00
C VAL A 166 13.38 -4.61 2.15
N LEU A 167 12.08 -4.63 1.86
CA LEU A 167 11.04 -4.77 2.87
C LEU A 167 11.01 -6.16 3.49
N LEU A 168 11.17 -7.22 2.70
CA LEU A 168 11.24 -8.60 3.19
C LEU A 168 12.40 -8.75 4.17
N ALA A 169 13.61 -8.30 3.79
CA ALA A 169 14.77 -8.34 4.67
C ALA A 169 14.54 -7.53 5.97
N PHE A 170 13.94 -6.34 5.85
CA PHE A 170 13.59 -5.52 7.01
C PHE A 170 12.59 -6.22 7.96
N LEU A 171 11.55 -6.83 7.42
CA LEU A 171 10.51 -7.52 8.20
C LEU A 171 11.04 -8.79 8.87
N GLN A 172 11.87 -9.57 8.16
CA GLN A 172 12.54 -10.76 8.71
C GLN A 172 13.46 -10.40 9.87
N ASN A 173 14.27 -9.35 9.73
CA ASN A 173 15.13 -8.86 10.81
C ASN A 173 14.30 -8.44 12.02
N ARG A 174 13.22 -7.69 11.80
CA ARG A 174 12.31 -7.24 12.86
C ARG A 174 11.67 -8.40 13.63
N VAL A 175 11.21 -9.44 12.94
CA VAL A 175 10.63 -10.62 13.59
C VAL A 175 11.69 -11.39 14.38
N THR A 176 12.91 -11.50 13.85
CA THR A 176 14.04 -12.15 14.53
C THR A 176 14.40 -11.42 15.83
N GLU A 177 14.38 -10.08 15.84
CA GLU A 177 14.58 -9.26 17.04
C GLU A 177 13.51 -9.53 18.11
N PHE A 178 12.25 -9.75 17.72
CA PHE A 178 11.19 -10.09 18.68
C PHE A 178 11.38 -11.48 19.28
N SER A 179 11.67 -12.48 18.46
CA SER A 179 11.85 -13.85 18.93
C SER A 179 13.01 -13.97 19.92
N THR A 180 14.12 -13.26 19.66
CA THR A 180 15.28 -13.22 20.57
C THR A 180 14.97 -12.48 21.87
N SER A 181 14.20 -11.38 21.82
CA SER A 181 13.82 -10.62 23.02
C SER A 181 12.79 -11.34 23.90
N LEU A 182 11.88 -12.12 23.32
CA LEU A 182 10.78 -12.77 24.04
C LEU A 182 11.14 -14.17 24.56
N PHE A 183 12.09 -14.87 23.93
CA PHE A 183 12.49 -16.23 24.31
C PHE A 183 14.02 -16.37 24.47
N PRO A 184 14.65 -15.66 25.43
CA PRO A 184 16.10 -15.67 25.61
C PRO A 184 16.68 -17.02 26.05
N ASN A 185 15.84 -17.93 26.57
CA ASN A 185 16.25 -19.23 27.11
C ASN A 185 15.90 -20.42 26.19
N SER A 186 15.42 -20.19 24.98
CA SER A 186 15.31 -21.24 23.97
C SER A 186 16.71 -21.62 23.52
N SER A 187 17.34 -22.51 24.28
CA SER A 187 18.57 -23.19 23.91
C SER A 187 18.50 -23.63 22.46
N ALA A 188 19.54 -23.29 21.70
CA ALA A 188 19.71 -23.43 20.24
C ALA A 188 19.60 -24.86 19.67
N THR A 189 18.99 -25.79 20.40
CA THR A 189 18.67 -27.16 19.96
C THR A 189 17.33 -27.26 19.22
N THR A 190 16.52 -26.19 19.16
CA THR A 190 15.37 -26.07 18.25
C THR A 190 15.46 -24.75 17.48
N SER A 191 16.39 -24.69 16.54
CA SER A 191 16.76 -23.54 15.70
C SER A 191 15.72 -23.07 14.67
N ASN A 192 14.47 -23.55 14.71
CA ASN A 192 13.59 -23.50 13.54
C ASN A 192 12.37 -22.57 13.64
N THR A 193 12.11 -21.89 14.77
CA THR A 193 10.79 -21.25 14.95
C THR A 193 10.71 -19.77 14.53
N ALA A 194 11.79 -19.00 14.65
CA ALA A 194 11.81 -17.60 14.19
C ALA A 194 12.10 -17.47 12.68
N HIS A 195 12.80 -18.45 12.10
CA HIS A 195 13.16 -18.48 10.69
C HIS A 195 12.02 -18.92 9.74
N ASP A 196 10.90 -19.39 10.28
CA ASP A 196 9.78 -19.94 9.51
C ASP A 196 8.65 -18.93 9.25
N VAL A 197 8.80 -17.67 9.69
CA VAL A 197 7.79 -16.65 9.36
C VAL A 197 7.94 -16.23 7.91
N HIS A 198 7.09 -16.79 7.06
CA HIS A 198 6.95 -16.38 5.68
C HIS A 198 6.08 -15.13 5.55
N PHE A 199 6.41 -14.26 4.61
CA PHE A 199 5.65 -13.06 4.30
C PHE A 199 5.00 -13.17 2.92
N GLU A 200 3.86 -12.52 2.76
CA GLU A 200 3.21 -12.26 1.47
C GLU A 200 2.97 -10.75 1.38
N LEU A 201 3.63 -10.08 0.43
CA LEU A 201 3.54 -8.63 0.28
C LEU A 201 2.60 -8.26 -0.87
N SER A 202 1.44 -7.69 -0.56
CA SER A 202 0.48 -7.23 -1.58
C SER A 202 0.64 -5.74 -1.81
N PHE A 203 1.20 -5.35 -2.96
CA PHE A 203 1.35 -3.96 -3.35
C PHE A 203 0.09 -3.43 -4.03
N ASN A 204 -0.60 -2.51 -3.35
CA ASN A 204 -1.78 -1.83 -3.86
C ASN A 204 -1.34 -0.65 -4.73
N VAL A 205 -1.71 -0.67 -6.01
CA VAL A 205 -1.23 0.29 -7.01
C VAL A 205 -2.35 0.79 -7.90
N GLY A 206 -2.15 1.95 -8.52
CA GLY A 206 -2.97 2.41 -9.65
C GLY A 206 -2.44 1.89 -10.99
N MET A 207 -3.27 1.99 -12.04
CA MET A 207 -2.93 1.54 -13.40
C MET A 207 -1.61 2.15 -13.92
N ASP A 208 -1.39 3.45 -13.72
CA ASP A 208 -0.17 4.14 -14.17
C ASP A 208 1.11 3.59 -13.48
N THR A 209 0.99 2.96 -12.31
CA THR A 209 2.11 2.30 -11.63
C THR A 209 2.28 0.87 -12.13
N LEU A 210 1.20 0.14 -12.40
CA LEU A 210 1.26 -1.17 -13.02
C LEU A 210 1.92 -1.11 -14.40
N GLU A 211 1.55 -0.13 -15.24
CA GLU A 211 2.19 0.09 -16.54
C GLU A 211 3.69 0.36 -16.42
N ARG A 212 4.11 1.07 -15.36
CA ARG A 212 5.54 1.30 -15.10
C ARG A 212 6.25 0.06 -14.59
N LEU A 213 5.58 -0.77 -13.79
CA LEU A 213 6.12 -2.04 -13.30
C LEU A 213 6.49 -2.97 -14.46
N VAL A 214 5.71 -2.98 -15.53
CA VAL A 214 5.92 -3.89 -16.69
C VAL A 214 6.51 -3.18 -17.91
N ALA A 215 7.03 -1.97 -17.75
CA ALA A 215 7.67 -1.24 -18.85
C ALA A 215 9.19 -1.51 -18.90
N PRO A 216 9.74 -2.06 -19.99
CA PRO A 216 11.16 -2.44 -20.09
C PRO A 216 12.15 -1.31 -19.81
N ARG A 217 11.77 -0.05 -20.04
CA ARG A 217 12.61 1.14 -19.79
C ARG A 217 13.04 1.34 -18.33
N TYR A 218 12.37 0.68 -17.39
CA TYR A 218 12.75 0.70 -15.97
C TYR A 218 13.69 -0.44 -15.57
N TYR A 219 14.13 -1.24 -16.54
CA TYR A 219 15.00 -2.39 -16.37
C TYR A 219 16.19 -2.30 -17.33
N ALA A 220 17.23 -3.09 -17.07
CA ALA A 220 18.41 -3.13 -17.93
C ALA A 220 18.10 -3.70 -19.34
N SER A 221 17.18 -4.65 -19.43
CA SER A 221 16.66 -5.25 -20.66
C SER A 221 15.28 -5.87 -20.43
N GLU A 222 14.61 -6.31 -21.49
CA GLU A 222 13.33 -7.02 -21.40
C GLU A 222 13.46 -8.38 -20.70
N GLU A 223 14.59 -9.08 -20.90
CA GLU A 223 14.91 -10.32 -20.20
C GLU A 223 15.14 -10.06 -18.70
N ALA A 224 15.85 -8.99 -18.37
CA ALA A 224 16.08 -8.58 -16.99
C ALA A 224 14.77 -8.19 -16.30
N MET A 225 13.86 -7.51 -17.01
CA MET A 225 12.50 -7.22 -16.53
C MET A 225 11.75 -8.51 -16.23
N THR A 226 11.69 -9.43 -17.19
CA THR A 226 10.97 -10.70 -17.04
C THR A 226 11.51 -11.51 -15.87
N ALA A 227 12.84 -11.63 -15.75
CA ALA A 227 13.48 -12.30 -14.62
C ALA A 227 13.15 -11.62 -13.28
N SER A 228 13.19 -10.29 -13.22
CA SER A 228 12.86 -9.53 -12.02
C SER A 228 11.40 -9.69 -11.60
N LEU A 229 10.46 -9.66 -12.55
CA LEU A 229 9.04 -9.82 -12.28
C LEU A 229 8.69 -11.25 -11.85
N ARG A 230 9.30 -12.27 -12.47
CA ARG A 230 9.16 -13.65 -12.03
C ARG A 230 9.69 -13.85 -10.62
N HIS A 231 10.82 -13.22 -10.29
CA HIS A 231 11.38 -13.27 -8.94
C HIS A 231 10.46 -12.63 -7.90
N PHE A 232 10.06 -11.40 -8.19
CA PHE A 232 9.13 -10.61 -7.37
C PHE A 232 7.80 -11.32 -7.12
N LEU A 233 7.20 -11.91 -8.16
CA LEU A 233 5.86 -12.48 -8.10
C LEU A 233 5.85 -13.98 -7.77
N SER A 234 7.01 -14.65 -7.68
CA SER A 234 7.08 -16.08 -7.39
C SER A 234 6.69 -16.38 -5.93
N PRO A 235 5.73 -17.29 -5.67
CA PRO A 235 5.39 -17.73 -4.31
C PRO A 235 6.55 -18.42 -3.57
N LEU A 236 7.54 -18.95 -4.32
CA LEU A 236 8.70 -19.64 -3.77
C LEU A 236 9.88 -18.71 -3.48
N GLU A 237 9.79 -17.44 -3.90
CA GLU A 237 10.86 -16.46 -3.74
C GLU A 237 10.36 -15.29 -2.90
N GLU A 238 10.02 -14.14 -3.50
CA GLU A 238 9.58 -12.98 -2.72
C GLU A 238 8.10 -13.00 -2.33
N ASN A 239 7.32 -13.90 -2.93
CA ASN A 239 5.88 -14.06 -2.69
C ASN A 239 5.10 -12.72 -2.67
N SER A 240 5.44 -11.80 -3.57
CA SER A 240 4.69 -10.55 -3.70
C SER A 240 3.51 -10.67 -4.66
N LEU A 241 2.46 -9.90 -4.40
CA LEU A 241 1.30 -9.71 -5.28
C LEU A 241 1.17 -8.25 -5.65
N VAL A 242 0.52 -7.99 -6.78
CA VAL A 242 0.13 -6.63 -7.17
C VAL A 242 -1.37 -6.56 -7.27
N ILE A 243 -1.96 -5.64 -6.51
CA ILE A 243 -3.40 -5.38 -6.53
C ILE A 243 -3.59 -4.02 -7.19
N CYS A 244 -4.09 -4.03 -8.43
CA CYS A 244 -4.23 -2.81 -9.23
C CYS A 244 -5.69 -2.33 -9.26
N ALA A 245 -5.93 -1.08 -8.87
CA ALA A 245 -7.21 -0.45 -9.11
C ALA A 245 -7.44 -0.22 -10.61
N ARG A 246 -8.58 -0.68 -11.14
CA ARG A 246 -9.02 -0.38 -12.50
C ARG A 246 -9.46 1.08 -12.57
N ARG A 247 -9.14 1.73 -13.68
CA ARG A 247 -9.78 2.99 -14.05
C ARG A 247 -11.04 2.64 -14.81
N ASN A 248 -12.21 3.05 -14.32
CA ASN A 248 -13.44 2.92 -15.08
C ASN A 248 -13.36 3.86 -16.30
N LEU A 249 -13.06 3.29 -17.47
CA LEU A 249 -12.94 4.00 -18.75
C LEU A 249 -14.28 4.48 -19.33
N THR A 250 -15.36 4.46 -18.55
CA THR A 250 -16.71 4.84 -18.98
C THR A 250 -16.91 6.35 -19.20
N SER A 251 -15.85 7.16 -19.14
CA SER A 251 -15.91 8.61 -19.40
C SER A 251 -15.09 9.10 -20.61
N SER A 252 -14.61 8.20 -21.48
CA SER A 252 -14.12 8.59 -22.81
C SER A 252 -15.24 8.43 -23.85
N PRO A 253 -15.77 9.52 -24.45
CA PRO A 253 -16.78 9.45 -25.50
C PRO A 253 -16.10 9.18 -26.85
N SER A 254 -15.52 8.00 -27.02
CA SER A 254 -15.05 7.54 -28.34
C SER A 254 -14.70 6.05 -28.35
N SER A 255 -15.73 5.20 -28.24
CA SER A 255 -15.89 3.99 -29.08
C SER A 255 -17.12 3.23 -28.61
N SER A 256 -18.26 3.58 -29.20
CA SER A 256 -19.51 2.82 -29.09
C SER A 256 -19.38 1.50 -29.82
N THR A 257 -19.30 0.40 -29.07
CA THR A 257 -19.89 -0.90 -29.44
C THR A 257 -20.08 -1.71 -28.17
N ALA A 258 -21.18 -1.45 -27.47
CA ALA A 258 -21.66 -2.34 -26.42
C ALA A 258 -22.20 -3.61 -27.10
N VAL A 259 -21.47 -4.72 -26.96
CA VAL A 259 -22.00 -6.06 -27.22
C VAL A 259 -22.38 -6.65 -25.87
N LYS A 260 -23.68 -6.85 -25.64
CA LYS A 260 -24.18 -7.74 -24.58
C LYS A 260 -23.96 -9.18 -25.02
N VAL A 261 -23.12 -9.93 -24.30
CA VAL A 261 -23.21 -11.39 -24.23
C VAL A 261 -22.93 -11.79 -22.78
N GLY A 262 -23.80 -12.64 -22.24
CA GLY A 262 -23.69 -13.20 -20.90
C GLY A 262 -22.75 -14.40 -20.83
N ASP A 263 -22.45 -14.76 -19.59
CA ASP A 263 -21.80 -15.99 -19.12
C ASP A 263 -20.35 -16.23 -19.57
N GLY A 264 -19.48 -16.49 -18.58
CA GLY A 264 -18.11 -16.99 -18.79
C GLY A 264 -17.05 -15.93 -19.12
N THR A 265 -16.15 -15.72 -18.16
CA THR A 265 -14.75 -15.24 -18.31
C THR A 265 -14.22 -15.24 -19.75
N THR A 266 -14.15 -14.05 -20.36
CA THR A 266 -13.09 -13.72 -21.33
C THR A 266 -12.64 -12.28 -21.11
N ALA A 267 -11.33 -12.12 -21.13
CA ALA A 267 -10.63 -10.90 -20.79
C ALA A 267 -10.99 -9.74 -21.74
N ASP A 268 -11.05 -8.52 -21.17
CA ASP A 268 -10.75 -7.28 -21.90
C ASP A 268 -9.26 -7.27 -22.29
N ALA A 269 -8.82 -8.25 -23.08
CA ALA A 269 -7.43 -8.42 -23.54
C ALA A 269 -7.12 -7.64 -24.85
N ASP A 270 -8.08 -6.88 -25.36
CA ASP A 270 -7.90 -6.03 -26.54
C ASP A 270 -8.08 -4.55 -26.15
N ALA A 271 -7.05 -3.97 -25.50
CA ALA A 271 -6.61 -2.56 -25.65
C ALA A 271 -5.65 -2.12 -24.52
N ASN A 272 -4.45 -2.71 -24.41
CA ASN A 272 -3.23 -1.94 -24.14
C ASN A 272 -1.99 -2.81 -24.44
N ASP A 273 -1.25 -2.51 -25.52
CA ASP A 273 0.04 -3.16 -25.84
C ASP A 273 1.01 -3.11 -24.64
N ALA A 274 0.89 -2.07 -23.82
CA ALA A 274 1.68 -1.82 -22.62
C ALA A 274 1.53 -2.89 -21.51
N LEU A 275 0.43 -3.65 -21.46
CA LEU A 275 0.20 -4.67 -20.42
C LEU A 275 0.46 -6.10 -20.90
N LYS A 276 0.89 -6.31 -22.15
CA LYS A 276 1.26 -7.65 -22.64
C LYS A 276 2.27 -8.36 -21.73
N PRO A 277 3.31 -7.71 -21.19
CA PRO A 277 4.26 -8.38 -20.29
C PRO A 277 3.64 -8.75 -18.93
N ALA A 278 2.50 -8.17 -18.55
CA ALA A 278 1.79 -8.48 -17.32
C ALA A 278 0.91 -9.74 -17.43
N ARG A 279 0.62 -10.20 -18.66
CA ARG A 279 -0.42 -11.21 -18.93
C ARG A 279 -0.18 -12.52 -18.19
N GLU A 280 1.04 -13.04 -18.19
CA GLU A 280 1.38 -14.29 -17.49
C GLU A 280 1.08 -14.20 -15.98
N PHE A 281 1.26 -13.01 -15.40
CA PHE A 281 1.06 -12.79 -13.96
C PHE A 281 -0.40 -12.52 -13.59
N ILE A 282 -1.18 -11.98 -14.53
CA ILE A 282 -2.64 -11.83 -14.37
C ILE A 282 -3.29 -13.22 -14.43
N GLU A 283 -2.91 -14.04 -15.42
CA GLU A 283 -3.43 -15.40 -15.60
C GLU A 283 -3.10 -16.32 -14.41
N THR A 284 -1.94 -16.13 -13.77
CA THR A 284 -1.54 -16.86 -12.55
C THR A 284 -2.07 -16.24 -11.25
N GLY A 285 -2.85 -15.15 -11.32
CA GLY A 285 -3.45 -14.50 -10.16
C GLY A 285 -2.48 -13.73 -9.27
N ARG A 286 -1.23 -13.52 -9.70
CA ARG A 286 -0.21 -12.72 -8.99
C ARG A 286 -0.39 -11.22 -9.19
N ILE A 287 -1.03 -10.82 -10.28
CA ILE A 287 -1.55 -9.48 -10.50
C ILE A 287 -3.07 -9.56 -10.55
N LYS A 288 -3.75 -8.88 -9.60
CA LYS A 288 -5.21 -8.86 -9.51
C LYS A 288 -5.73 -7.45 -9.77
N LEU A 289 -6.82 -7.35 -10.52
CA LEU A 289 -7.49 -6.08 -10.80
C LEU A 289 -8.71 -5.94 -9.89
N ILE A 290 -8.80 -4.80 -9.19
CA ILE A 290 -9.92 -4.49 -8.30
C ILE A 290 -10.64 -3.21 -8.73
N ASP A 291 -11.90 -3.06 -8.33
CA ASP A 291 -12.62 -1.80 -8.41
C ASP A 291 -12.59 -1.13 -7.03
N ILE A 292 -12.23 0.15 -6.98
CA ILE A 292 -12.17 0.95 -5.75
C ILE A 292 -13.29 1.97 -5.65
N GLY A 293 -14.25 1.93 -6.59
CA GLY A 293 -15.34 2.88 -6.72
C GLY A 293 -15.19 3.76 -7.96
N ALA A 294 -16.31 4.06 -8.61
CA ALA A 294 -16.34 4.85 -9.83
C ALA A 294 -15.76 6.25 -9.62
N ASP A 295 -16.13 6.92 -8.54
CA ASP A 295 -15.67 8.26 -8.22
C ASP A 295 -14.23 8.26 -7.69
N GLU A 296 -13.93 7.37 -6.75
CA GLU A 296 -12.61 7.24 -6.13
C GLU A 296 -11.52 6.95 -7.16
N SER A 297 -11.82 6.15 -8.19
CA SER A 297 -10.89 5.85 -9.29
C SER A 297 -10.45 7.10 -10.08
N THR A 298 -11.18 8.21 -9.97
CA THR A 298 -10.87 9.49 -10.64
C THR A 298 -10.03 10.44 -9.78
N TYR A 299 -9.90 10.18 -8.49
CA TYR A 299 -9.30 11.13 -7.55
C TYR A 299 -7.77 11.04 -7.55
N SER A 300 -7.10 12.12 -7.99
CA SER A 300 -5.63 12.17 -8.04
C SER A 300 -5.06 13.29 -7.18
N SER A 301 -3.88 13.06 -6.59
CA SER A 301 -3.16 14.10 -5.84
C SER A 301 -2.83 15.31 -6.71
N THR A 302 -2.57 15.11 -8.01
CA THR A 302 -2.33 16.21 -8.97
C THR A 302 -3.57 17.09 -9.14
N ALA A 303 -4.77 16.53 -9.15
CA ALA A 303 -6.01 17.32 -9.20
C ALA A 303 -6.14 18.22 -7.97
N VAL A 304 -5.88 17.69 -6.77
CA VAL A 304 -5.91 18.48 -5.52
C VAL A 304 -4.93 19.65 -5.59
N ARG A 305 -3.66 19.39 -5.92
CA ARG A 305 -2.64 20.45 -6.02
C ARG A 305 -3.00 21.50 -7.08
N THR A 306 -3.50 21.07 -8.23
CA THR A 306 -3.85 21.98 -9.33
C THR A 306 -5.04 22.87 -8.95
N MET A 307 -6.05 22.31 -8.29
CA MET A 307 -7.21 23.06 -7.84
C MET A 307 -6.88 23.98 -6.67
N ALA A 308 -6.11 23.54 -5.68
CA ALA A 308 -5.65 24.39 -4.57
C ALA A 308 -4.82 25.57 -5.08
N LYS A 309 -3.92 25.34 -6.05
CA LYS A 309 -3.16 26.42 -6.70
C LYS A 309 -4.05 27.41 -7.45
N LYS A 310 -5.07 26.93 -8.16
CA LYS A 310 -5.92 27.77 -9.02
C LYS A 310 -7.02 28.50 -8.27
N LEU A 311 -7.60 27.86 -7.27
CA LEU A 311 -8.81 28.31 -6.57
C LEU A 311 -8.52 28.78 -5.13
N GLY A 312 -7.31 28.55 -4.62
CA GLY A 312 -6.93 28.95 -3.27
C GLY A 312 -7.39 28.00 -2.17
N LEU A 313 -7.19 28.46 -0.93
CA LEU A 313 -7.51 27.75 0.33
C LEU A 313 -8.68 28.40 1.07
N ASP A 314 -9.36 29.37 0.45
CA ASP A 314 -10.59 29.94 0.99
C ASP A 314 -11.76 28.95 0.91
N GLU A 315 -12.93 29.34 1.40
CA GLU A 315 -14.08 28.45 1.51
C GLU A 315 -14.50 27.84 0.15
N ASP A 316 -14.41 28.62 -0.93
CA ASP A 316 -14.82 28.18 -2.27
C ASP A 316 -13.78 27.28 -2.93
N GLY A 317 -12.48 27.60 -2.78
CA GLY A 317 -11.40 26.71 -3.17
C GLY A 317 -11.48 25.39 -2.42
N ARG A 318 -11.65 25.46 -1.09
CA ARG A 318 -11.80 24.31 -0.20
C ARG A 318 -12.96 23.40 -0.61
N LYS A 319 -14.14 23.94 -0.96
CA LYS A 319 -15.26 23.13 -1.49
C LYS A 319 -14.90 22.37 -2.77
N ALA A 320 -14.05 22.93 -3.62
CA ALA A 320 -13.68 22.32 -4.89
C ALA A 320 -12.70 21.16 -4.74
N TRP A 321 -11.63 21.34 -3.95
CA TRP A 321 -10.56 20.34 -3.79
C TRP A 321 -10.69 19.48 -2.51
N GLY A 322 -11.37 19.97 -1.48
CA GLY A 322 -11.55 19.28 -0.19
C GLY A 322 -12.29 17.96 -0.32
N ARG A 323 -13.23 17.85 -1.27
CA ARG A 323 -13.95 16.60 -1.59
C ARG A 323 -13.06 15.43 -2.01
N PHE A 324 -11.80 15.66 -2.38
CA PHE A 324 -10.87 14.60 -2.80
C PHE A 324 -10.04 14.04 -1.64
N VAL A 325 -10.09 14.65 -0.45
CA VAL A 325 -9.27 14.26 0.71
C VAL A 325 -10.15 14.06 1.94
N VAL A 326 -9.59 13.50 3.01
CA VAL A 326 -10.31 13.40 4.29
C VAL A 326 -10.25 14.75 5.03
N PRO A 327 -11.24 15.07 5.90
CA PRO A 327 -11.30 16.39 6.55
C PRO A 327 -10.04 16.78 7.32
N SER A 328 -9.39 15.83 8.02
CA SER A 328 -8.16 16.11 8.75
C SER A 328 -6.98 16.51 7.85
N ILE A 329 -6.91 15.97 6.63
CA ILE A 329 -5.89 16.33 5.64
C ILE A 329 -6.24 17.68 5.00
N GLU A 330 -7.51 17.94 4.76
CA GLU A 330 -8.00 19.23 4.27
C GLU A 330 -7.61 20.36 5.22
N ASP A 331 -7.92 20.20 6.51
CA ASP A 331 -7.56 21.17 7.56
C ASP A 331 -6.04 21.36 7.64
N TYR A 332 -5.27 20.27 7.52
CA TYR A 332 -3.80 20.32 7.51
C TYR A 332 -3.24 21.11 6.33
N ILE A 333 -3.78 20.90 5.12
CA ILE A 333 -3.39 21.64 3.91
C ILE A 333 -3.63 23.14 4.09
N VAL A 334 -4.78 23.51 4.67
CA VAL A 334 -5.13 24.91 4.94
C VAL A 334 -4.21 25.50 6.01
N SER A 335 -3.99 24.80 7.12
CA SER A 335 -3.17 25.32 8.23
C SER A 335 -1.71 25.53 7.86
N GLU A 336 -1.16 24.66 7.02
CA GLU A 336 0.23 24.73 6.56
C GLU A 336 0.40 25.55 5.28
N GLY A 337 -0.68 26.09 4.71
CA GLY A 337 -0.64 26.91 3.49
C GLY A 337 -0.09 26.16 2.27
N LEU A 338 -0.42 24.87 2.12
CA LEU A 338 0.18 24.04 1.07
C LEU A 338 -0.44 24.32 -0.31
N TYR A 339 0.38 24.16 -1.35
CA TYR A 339 -0.02 24.10 -2.77
C TYR A 339 -0.53 25.41 -3.42
N VAL A 340 -0.38 26.57 -2.76
CA VAL A 340 -0.90 27.86 -3.28
C VAL A 340 0.10 28.72 -4.07
N GLU A 341 1.40 28.45 -3.98
CA GLU A 341 2.43 29.18 -4.74
C GLU A 341 2.53 28.72 -6.20
#